data_AF-B6IFI0-F1
#
_entry.id   AF-B6IFI0-F1
#
_cell.length_a   1.000
_cell.length_b   1.000
_cell.length_c   1.000
_cell.angle_alpha   90.00
_cell.angle_beta   90.00
_cell.angle_gamma   90.00
#
_symmetry.space_group_name_H-M   'P 1'
#
loop_
_entity.id
_entity.type
_entity.pdbx_description
1 polymer ?
#
loop_
_entity_poly.entity_id
_entity_poly.type
_entity_poly.pdbx_seq_one_letter_code
_entity_poly.pdbx_strand_id
1 'polypeptide(L)'
;MRFNPIPESKAFIWSNQGKNIGEWVQHLSSMFRCECYEAIFHIFNTRLYIQSLRNTLPKLRRIAINCLINEPNNQEIQSIENILRAFLPDVKCVRLHRVPLLPFRNLSIHHIGMTNWRELILEPDQNLKFDDLSTLNVGSCTIFITQFSVRDLNRFFKL
;
A
#
# COMPACT_ATOMS: atom_id res chain seq x y z
N MET A 1 13.26 25.63 -4.57
CA MET A 1 13.95 24.52 -5.27
C MET A 1 14.29 23.44 -4.25
N ARG A 2 13.71 22.24 -4.34
CA ARG A 2 14.13 21.09 -3.53
C ARG A 2 15.16 20.31 -4.34
N PHE A 3 16.39 20.23 -3.84
CA PHE A 3 17.40 19.31 -4.35
C PHE A 3 17.00 17.90 -3.92
N ASN A 4 16.43 17.11 -4.82
CA ASN A 4 16.38 15.67 -4.62
C ASN A 4 17.72 15.12 -5.15
N PRO A 5 18.63 14.64 -4.28
CA PRO A 5 19.82 13.96 -4.76
C PRO A 5 19.39 12.75 -5.58
N ILE A 6 19.92 12.63 -6.80
CA ILE A 6 19.75 11.43 -7.61
C ILE A 6 20.52 10.33 -6.87
N PRO A 7 19.86 9.29 -6.32
CA PRO A 7 20.60 8.22 -5.69
C PRO A 7 21.32 7.44 -6.79
N GLU A 8 22.65 7.47 -6.80
CA GLU A 8 23.43 6.53 -7.60
C GLU A 8 23.29 5.13 -6.96
N SER A 9 22.35 4.33 -7.46
CA SER A 9 22.23 2.94 -7.04
C SER A 9 23.19 2.07 -7.86
N LYS A 10 24.27 1.58 -7.24
CA LYS A 10 25.06 0.49 -7.82
C LYS A 10 24.31 -0.82 -7.66
N ALA A 11 23.99 -1.48 -8.78
CA ALA A 11 23.43 -2.83 -8.76
C ALA A 11 24.55 -3.82 -8.43
N PHE A 12 24.42 -4.52 -7.32
CA PHE A 12 25.30 -5.63 -6.97
C PHE A 12 24.61 -6.94 -7.35
N ILE A 13 25.29 -7.77 -8.14
CA ILE A 13 24.85 -9.15 -8.39
C ILE A 13 25.25 -9.95 -7.16
N TRP A 14 24.31 -10.05 -6.21
CA TRP A 14 24.48 -10.88 -5.03
C TRP A 14 24.23 -12.34 -5.42
N SER A 15 25.21 -13.23 -5.27
CA SER A 15 25.01 -14.66 -5.52
C SER A 15 23.99 -15.20 -4.50
N ASN A 16 23.05 -16.06 -4.92
CA ASN A 16 22.00 -16.53 -4.01
C ASN A 16 22.55 -17.33 -2.80
N GLN A 17 23.85 -17.67 -2.77
CA GLN A 17 24.54 -18.46 -1.74
C GLN A 17 23.76 -19.72 -1.33
N GLY A 18 23.03 -20.34 -2.26
CA GLY A 18 22.19 -21.50 -1.99
C GLY A 18 20.93 -21.23 -1.15
N LYS A 19 20.62 -19.96 -0.86
CA LYS A 19 19.42 -19.54 -0.11
C LYS A 19 18.30 -19.11 -1.04
N ASN A 20 17.08 -19.52 -0.73
CA ASN A 20 15.87 -19.00 -1.34
C ASN A 20 15.48 -17.62 -0.76
N ILE A 21 14.49 -16.96 -1.36
CA ILE A 21 14.04 -15.63 -0.93
C ILE A 21 13.62 -15.62 0.54
N GLY A 22 12.92 -16.65 1.01
CA GLY A 22 12.47 -16.72 2.40
C GLY A 22 13.61 -16.84 3.39
N GLU A 23 14.62 -17.64 3.07
CA GLU A 23 15.83 -17.76 3.87
C GLU A 23 16.62 -16.44 3.89
N TRP A 24 16.66 -15.71 2.78
CA TRP A 24 17.27 -14.37 2.73
C TRP A 24 16.52 -13.37 3.59
N VAL A 25 15.19 -13.33 3.50
CA VAL A 25 14.37 -12.43 4.32
C VAL A 25 14.58 -12.73 5.82
N GLN A 26 14.58 -14.00 6.21
CA GLN A 26 14.83 -14.40 7.60
C GLN A 26 16.24 -14.03 8.06
N HIS A 27 17.25 -14.31 7.23
CA HIS A 27 18.64 -13.98 7.53
C HIS A 27 18.82 -12.47 7.76
N LEU A 28 18.36 -11.65 6.83
CA LEU A 28 18.45 -10.18 6.94
C LEU A 28 17.68 -9.67 8.15
N SER A 29 16.47 -10.20 8.40
CA SER A 29 15.67 -9.81 9.56
C SER A 29 16.38 -10.15 10.88
N SER A 30 17.01 -11.32 10.96
CA SER A 30 17.75 -11.74 12.16
C SER A 30 19.03 -10.92 12.41
N MET A 31 19.66 -10.45 11.33
CA MET A 31 20.90 -9.67 11.38
C MET A 31 20.63 -8.23 11.80
N PHE A 32 19.65 -7.58 11.19
CA PHE A 32 19.37 -6.16 11.44
C PHE A 32 18.41 -5.92 12.62
N ARG A 33 17.51 -6.86 12.91
CA ARG A 33 16.54 -6.77 14.03
C ARG A 33 15.81 -5.42 14.07
N CYS A 34 15.37 -4.95 12.92
CA CYS A 34 14.73 -3.64 12.79
C CYS A 34 13.47 -3.56 13.66
N GLU A 35 13.21 -2.39 14.24
CA GLU A 35 11.96 -2.10 14.94
C GLU A 35 10.75 -1.94 13.99
N CYS A 36 11.03 -1.73 12.71
CA CYS A 36 10.03 -1.48 11.68
C CYS A 36 10.40 -2.19 10.39
N TYR A 37 9.57 -3.15 9.98
CA TYR A 37 9.64 -3.75 8.65
C TYR A 37 8.54 -3.20 7.77
N GLU A 38 8.88 -2.92 6.52
CA GLU A 38 7.99 -2.37 5.53
C GLU A 38 8.09 -3.19 4.23
N ALA A 39 6.97 -3.32 3.52
CA ALA A 39 6.95 -3.96 2.20
C ALA A 39 6.27 -3.05 1.18
N ILE A 40 6.88 -2.96 -0.01
CA ILE A 40 6.32 -2.22 -1.14
C ILE A 40 5.98 -3.23 -2.24
N PHE A 41 4.70 -3.32 -2.57
CA PHE A 41 4.20 -4.19 -3.62
C PHE A 41 3.97 -3.38 -4.90
N HIS A 42 4.75 -3.67 -5.93
CA HIS A 42 4.54 -3.10 -7.26
C HIS A 42 3.64 -4.01 -8.06
N ILE A 43 2.49 -3.51 -8.48
CA ILE A 43 1.52 -4.27 -9.28
C ILE A 43 1.86 -4.06 -10.75
N PHE A 44 2.48 -5.08 -11.35
CA PHE A 44 2.74 -5.15 -12.78
C PHE A 44 2.79 -6.61 -13.23
N ASN A 45 1.72 -7.15 -13.83
CA ASN A 45 1.66 -8.53 -14.33
C ASN A 45 2.18 -9.62 -13.37
N THR A 46 2.12 -9.37 -12.05
CA THR A 46 2.77 -10.22 -11.06
C THR A 46 1.75 -11.17 -10.43
N ARG A 47 2.04 -12.47 -10.43
CA ARG A 47 1.30 -13.45 -9.62
C ARG A 47 2.00 -13.60 -8.28
N LEU A 48 1.39 -13.06 -7.23
CA LEU A 48 1.93 -13.17 -5.88
C LEU A 48 1.26 -14.33 -5.13
N TYR A 49 2.07 -15.28 -4.67
CA TYR A 49 1.63 -16.31 -3.73
C TYR A 49 1.56 -15.72 -2.32
N ILE A 50 0.46 -15.06 -2.01
CA ILE A 50 0.31 -14.23 -0.81
C ILE A 50 0.55 -15.01 0.49
N GLN A 51 0.11 -16.26 0.59
CA GLN A 51 0.35 -17.07 1.78
C GLN A 51 1.86 -17.32 2.01
N SER A 52 2.59 -17.62 0.94
CA SER A 52 4.04 -17.80 1.00
C SER A 52 4.73 -16.50 1.44
N LEU A 53 4.28 -15.35 0.93
CA LEU A 53 4.81 -14.04 1.33
C LEU A 53 4.53 -13.73 2.80
N ARG A 54 3.31 -13.99 3.29
CA ARG A 54 2.95 -13.77 4.69
C ARG A 54 3.78 -14.62 5.64
N ASN A 55 4.09 -15.86 5.25
CA ASN A 55 4.92 -16.77 6.04
C ASN A 55 6.42 -16.41 5.98
N THR A 56 6.83 -15.75 4.91
CA THR A 56 8.23 -15.38 4.64
C THR A 56 8.60 -14.07 5.31
N LEU A 57 7.73 -13.07 5.21
CA LEU A 57 8.00 -11.73 5.67
C LEU A 57 7.91 -11.65 7.20
N PRO A 58 8.79 -10.86 7.85
CA PRO A 58 8.61 -10.53 9.25
C PRO A 58 7.30 -9.75 9.44
N LYS A 59 6.85 -9.61 10.70
CA LYS A 59 5.67 -8.79 11.01
C LYS A 59 5.87 -7.37 10.47
N LEU A 60 5.05 -7.01 9.49
CA LEU A 60 5.14 -5.71 8.83
C LEU A 60 4.41 -4.66 9.66
N ARG A 61 5.01 -3.48 9.78
CA ARG A 61 4.36 -2.32 10.38
C ARG A 61 3.68 -1.45 9.32
N ARG A 62 4.27 -1.38 8.13
CA ARG A 62 3.77 -0.61 6.99
C ARG A 62 3.74 -1.48 5.74
N ILE A 63 2.71 -1.26 4.92
CA ILE A 63 2.73 -1.69 3.52
C ILE A 63 2.47 -0.52 2.60
N ALA A 64 3.06 -0.58 1.40
CA ALA A 64 2.70 0.27 0.29
C ALA A 64 2.31 -0.59 -0.91
N ILE A 65 1.25 -0.20 -1.62
CA ILE A 65 0.86 -0.80 -2.89
C ILE A 65 0.95 0.27 -3.97
N ASN A 66 1.77 0.01 -4.98
CA ASN A 66 1.95 0.87 -6.13
C ASN A 66 1.32 0.20 -7.34
N CYS A 67 0.15 0.68 -7.76
CA CYS A 67 -0.42 0.30 -9.04
C CYS A 67 0.18 1.19 -10.12
N LEU A 68 1.06 0.65 -10.96
CA LEU A 68 1.72 1.43 -12.00
C LEU A 68 0.95 1.41 -13.33
N ILE A 69 -0.19 0.72 -13.35
CA ILE A 69 -1.02 0.48 -14.52
C ILE A 69 -2.24 1.38 -14.43
N ASN A 70 -2.55 2.10 -15.52
CA ASN A 70 -3.68 3.04 -15.56
C ASN A 70 -5.04 2.30 -15.47
N GLU A 71 -5.14 1.14 -16.12
CA GLU A 71 -6.36 0.32 -16.16
C GLU A 71 -5.99 -1.14 -15.80
N PRO A 72 -5.92 -1.47 -14.50
CA PRO A 72 -5.54 -2.81 -14.09
C PRO A 72 -6.60 -3.84 -14.51
N ASN A 73 -6.14 -4.98 -15.01
CA ASN A 73 -7.03 -6.08 -15.37
C ASN A 73 -7.50 -6.87 -14.13
N ASN A 74 -8.46 -7.78 -14.31
CA ASN A 74 -9.02 -8.58 -13.21
C ASN A 74 -7.97 -9.34 -12.37
N GLN A 75 -6.87 -9.78 -12.97
CA GLN A 75 -5.81 -10.51 -12.25
C GLN A 75 -5.02 -9.57 -11.33
N GLU A 76 -4.74 -8.35 -11.79
CA GLU A 76 -4.04 -7.32 -11.03
C GLU A 76 -4.91 -6.80 -9.89
N ILE A 77 -6.18 -6.56 -10.20
CA ILE A 77 -7.23 -6.27 -9.23
C ILE A 77 -7.25 -7.35 -8.14
N GLN A 78 -7.33 -8.64 -8.52
CA GLN A 78 -7.37 -9.74 -7.56
C GLN A 78 -6.10 -9.81 -6.70
N SER A 79 -4.95 -9.47 -7.28
CA SER A 79 -3.66 -9.45 -6.57
C SER A 79 -3.65 -8.35 -5.51
N ILE A 80 -4.12 -7.15 -5.84
CA ILE A 80 -4.29 -6.05 -4.88
C ILE A 80 -5.20 -6.49 -3.73
N GLU A 81 -6.35 -7.08 -4.04
CA GLU A 81 -7.29 -7.55 -3.01
C GLU A 81 -6.66 -8.59 -2.08
N ASN A 82 -5.90 -9.53 -2.64
CA ASN A 82 -5.27 -10.58 -1.84
C ASN A 82 -4.16 -10.02 -0.93
N ILE A 83 -3.35 -9.07 -1.41
CA ILE A 83 -2.36 -8.37 -0.58
C ILE A 83 -3.07 -7.69 0.58
N LEU A 84 -4.09 -6.88 0.27
CA LEU A 84 -4.81 -6.13 1.29
C LEU A 84 -5.43 -7.09 2.32
N ARG A 85 -6.18 -8.10 1.88
CA ARG A 85 -6.77 -9.07 2.80
C ARG A 85 -5.74 -9.75 3.72
N ALA A 86 -4.55 -10.05 3.22
CA ALA A 86 -3.54 -10.78 3.99
C ALA A 86 -2.75 -9.92 4.98
N PHE A 87 -2.49 -8.65 4.66
CA PHE A 87 -1.61 -7.80 5.45
C PHE A 87 -2.36 -6.70 6.22
N LEU A 88 -3.54 -6.28 5.78
CA LEU A 88 -4.31 -5.22 6.44
C LEU A 88 -4.62 -5.45 7.93
N PRO A 89 -4.88 -6.69 8.41
CA PRO A 89 -5.13 -6.92 9.83
C PRO A 89 -3.93 -6.65 10.74
N ASP A 90 -2.71 -6.77 10.21
CA ASP A 90 -1.48 -6.81 11.00
C ASP A 90 -0.66 -5.49 10.93
N VAL A 91 -1.02 -4.58 10.02
CA VAL A 91 -0.27 -3.34 9.74
C VAL A 91 -0.89 -2.12 10.41
N LYS A 92 -0.06 -1.13 10.72
CA LYS A 92 -0.50 0.14 11.33
C LYS A 92 -0.59 1.28 10.32
N CYS A 93 0.15 1.17 9.22
CA CYS A 93 0.30 2.21 8.22
C CYS A 93 0.11 1.62 6.82
N VAL A 94 -0.73 2.23 6.00
CA VAL A 94 -1.00 1.78 4.63
C VAL A 94 -0.82 2.94 3.66
N ARG A 95 -0.08 2.71 2.57
CA ARG A 95 0.04 3.64 1.45
C ARG A 95 -0.50 3.02 0.18
N LEU A 96 -1.43 3.69 -0.48
CA LEU A 96 -2.04 3.25 -1.73
C LEU A 96 -1.76 4.28 -2.82
N HIS A 97 -0.89 3.93 -3.76
CA HIS A 97 -0.54 4.78 -4.89
C HIS A 97 -1.17 4.25 -6.17
N ARG A 98 -2.06 5.07 -6.76
CA ARG A 98 -2.85 4.82 -7.96
C ARG A 98 -3.66 3.52 -7.91
N VAL A 99 -3.94 3.02 -6.72
CA VAL A 99 -4.79 1.85 -6.52
C VAL A 99 -6.23 2.28 -6.83
N PRO A 100 -6.92 1.63 -7.76
CA PRO A 100 -8.33 1.91 -7.99
C PRO A 100 -9.12 1.40 -6.77
N LEU A 101 -9.93 2.26 -6.17
CA LEU A 101 -10.66 1.96 -4.90
C LEU A 101 -12.17 1.75 -5.12
N LEU A 102 -12.68 1.89 -6.35
CA LEU A 102 -14.11 1.79 -6.69
C LEU A 102 -14.36 1.05 -8.03
N PRO A 103 -15.36 0.16 -8.15
CA PRO A 103 -16.06 -0.59 -7.11
C PRO A 103 -15.45 -1.99 -7.00
N PHE A 104 -14.41 -2.14 -6.17
CA PHE A 104 -13.87 -3.46 -5.87
C PHE A 104 -14.87 -4.18 -5.00
N ARG A 105 -15.30 -5.38 -5.41
CA ARG A 105 -16.42 -6.10 -4.80
C ARG A 105 -16.27 -6.33 -3.29
N ASN A 106 -15.05 -6.23 -2.74
CA ASN A 106 -14.77 -6.45 -1.31
C ASN A 106 -13.82 -5.40 -0.69
N LEU A 107 -13.58 -4.28 -1.37
CA LEU A 107 -12.58 -3.28 -0.97
C LEU A 107 -13.05 -1.85 -1.23
N SER A 108 -14.36 -1.63 -1.11
CA SER A 108 -14.89 -0.27 -0.96
C SER A 108 -14.20 0.42 0.21
N ILE A 109 -14.13 1.76 0.15
CA ILE A 109 -13.60 2.57 1.26
C ILE A 109 -14.31 2.24 2.60
N HIS A 110 -15.53 1.71 2.56
CA HIS A 110 -16.21 1.14 3.74
C HIS A 110 -15.45 -0.02 4.41
N HIS A 111 -14.81 -0.91 3.65
CA HIS A 111 -13.99 -2.00 4.22
C HIS A 111 -12.70 -1.47 4.85
N ILE A 112 -12.13 -0.40 4.28
CA ILE A 112 -11.03 0.35 4.91
C ILE A 112 -11.53 1.02 6.20
N GLY A 113 -12.75 1.56 6.18
CA GLY A 113 -13.46 2.11 7.33
C GLY A 113 -13.67 1.17 8.51
N MET A 114 -13.52 -0.14 8.33
CA MET A 114 -13.61 -1.12 9.41
C MET A 114 -12.26 -1.40 10.09
N THR A 115 -11.18 -0.77 9.66
CA THR A 115 -9.83 -1.02 10.15
C THR A 115 -9.33 0.13 11.02
N ASN A 116 -8.78 -0.18 12.20
CA ASN A 116 -8.24 0.83 13.13
C ASN A 116 -6.78 1.20 12.80
N TRP A 117 -6.51 1.67 11.58
CA TRP A 117 -5.14 2.06 11.22
C TRP A 117 -4.72 3.37 11.85
N ARG A 118 -3.43 3.48 12.15
CA ARG A 118 -2.84 4.73 12.63
C ARG A 118 -2.73 5.75 11.50
N GLU A 119 -2.36 5.30 10.30
CA GLU A 119 -2.11 6.18 9.16
C GLU A 119 -2.52 5.53 7.84
N LEU A 120 -3.27 6.29 7.04
CA LEU A 120 -3.60 5.95 5.66
C LEU A 120 -3.10 7.07 4.73
N ILE A 121 -2.31 6.69 3.74
CA ILE A 121 -1.83 7.59 2.69
C ILE A 121 -2.46 7.15 1.35
N LEU A 122 -3.18 8.07 0.71
CA LEU A 122 -3.85 7.84 -0.57
C LEU A 122 -3.24 8.77 -1.62
N GLU A 123 -2.87 8.21 -2.77
CA GLU A 123 -2.45 8.96 -3.96
C GLU A 123 -3.28 8.43 -5.12
N PRO A 124 -4.56 8.82 -5.20
CA PRO A 124 -5.51 8.20 -6.11
C PRO A 124 -5.25 8.63 -7.56
N ASP A 125 -5.56 7.75 -8.52
CA ASP A 125 -5.55 8.08 -9.95
C ASP A 125 -6.89 8.68 -10.42
N GLN A 126 -7.91 8.62 -9.56
CA GLN A 126 -9.27 9.10 -9.82
C GLN A 126 -9.76 9.99 -8.67
N ASN A 127 -10.71 10.86 -8.96
CA ASN A 127 -11.28 11.73 -7.94
C ASN A 127 -12.05 10.91 -6.90
N LEU A 128 -11.56 10.95 -5.66
CA LEU A 128 -12.27 10.42 -4.49
C LEU A 128 -13.53 11.26 -4.26
N LYS A 129 -14.63 10.62 -3.85
CA LYS A 129 -15.79 11.36 -3.35
C LYS A 129 -15.60 11.62 -1.85
N PHE A 130 -15.99 12.79 -1.38
CA PHE A 130 -15.92 13.10 0.06
C PHE A 130 -16.76 12.16 0.92
N ASP A 131 -17.90 11.72 0.40
CA ASP A 131 -18.77 10.78 1.10
C ASP A 131 -18.01 9.48 1.43
N ASP A 132 -17.09 9.05 0.56
CA ASP A 132 -16.27 7.89 0.82
C ASP A 132 -15.34 8.13 2.03
N LEU A 133 -14.74 9.32 2.13
CA LEU A 133 -13.84 9.69 3.24
C LEU A 133 -14.53 9.71 4.59
N SER A 134 -15.83 10.05 4.63
CA SER A 134 -16.60 10.10 5.87
C SER A 134 -16.71 8.73 6.57
N THR A 135 -16.44 7.65 5.84
CA THR A 135 -16.52 6.28 6.36
C THR A 135 -15.18 5.76 6.87
N LEU A 136 -14.09 6.52 6.72
CA LEU A 136 -12.76 6.12 7.16
C LEU A 136 -12.66 6.16 8.69
N ASN A 137 -12.18 5.07 9.30
CA ASN A 137 -11.89 4.96 10.73
C ASN A 137 -10.37 4.89 10.96
N VAL A 138 -9.64 5.91 10.53
CA VAL A 138 -8.17 5.94 10.66
C VAL A 138 -7.73 7.12 11.51
N GLY A 139 -6.64 6.95 12.27
CA GLY A 139 -6.10 7.99 13.14
C GLY A 139 -5.58 9.22 12.38
N SER A 140 -5.07 9.03 11.16
CA SER A 140 -4.65 10.08 10.25
C SER A 140 -4.84 9.64 8.81
N CYS A 141 -5.41 10.49 7.97
CA CYS A 141 -5.52 10.28 6.53
C CYS A 141 -4.85 11.42 5.78
N THR A 142 -3.89 11.08 4.91
CA THR A 142 -3.23 12.02 4.01
C THR A 142 -3.58 11.66 2.58
N ILE A 143 -4.09 12.62 1.82
CA ILE A 143 -4.46 12.41 0.42
C ILE A 143 -3.63 13.35 -0.45
N PHE A 144 -2.81 12.80 -1.33
CA PHE A 144 -2.02 13.57 -2.28
C PHE A 144 -2.74 13.69 -3.60
N ILE A 145 -2.73 14.90 -4.18
CA ILE A 145 -3.21 15.20 -5.53
C ILE A 145 -4.67 14.78 -5.71
N THR A 146 -5.59 15.60 -5.22
CA THR A 146 -7.03 15.44 -5.48
C THR A 146 -7.61 16.68 -6.13
N GLN A 147 -8.60 16.49 -7.00
CA GLN A 147 -9.42 17.58 -7.50
C GLN A 147 -10.76 17.59 -6.75
N PHE A 148 -10.72 18.01 -5.50
CA PHE A 148 -11.93 18.29 -4.76
C PHE A 148 -12.54 19.61 -5.23
N SER A 149 -13.85 19.63 -5.50
CA SER A 149 -14.51 20.90 -5.80
C SER A 149 -14.60 21.77 -4.54
N VAL A 150 -14.52 23.10 -4.70
CA VAL A 150 -14.70 24.05 -3.58
C VAL A 150 -16.04 23.85 -2.90
N ARG A 151 -17.09 23.49 -3.66
CA ARG A 151 -18.41 23.18 -3.12
C ARG A 151 -18.36 22.00 -2.16
N ASP A 152 -17.66 20.94 -2.52
CA ASP A 152 -17.58 19.75 -1.68
C ASP A 152 -16.70 19.98 -0.44
N LEU A 153 -15.63 20.77 -0.57
CA LEU A 153 -14.83 21.24 0.55
C LEU A 153 -15.66 22.05 1.56
N ASN A 154 -16.46 23.02 1.08
CA ASN A 154 -17.30 23.84 1.95
C ASN A 154 -18.35 23.00 2.67
N ARG A 155 -18.97 22.02 1.98
CA ARG A 155 -19.92 21.08 2.61
C ARG A 155 -19.26 20.25 3.70
N PHE A 156 -18.04 19.75 3.46
CA PHE A 156 -17.34 18.89 4.38
C PHE A 156 -16.85 19.63 5.63
N PHE A 157 -16.15 20.75 5.44
CA PHE A 157 -15.60 21.53 6.55
C PHE A 157 -16.61 22.46 7.21
N LYS A 158 -17.82 22.59 6.65
CA LYS A 158 -18.82 23.59 7.04
C LYS A 158 -18.24 25.02 7.08
N LEU A 159 -17.41 25.33 6.07
CA LEU A 159 -16.82 26.66 5.86
C LEU A 159 -17.83 27.62 5.22
#